data_AF-A0A2L2Z7I3-F1
#
_entry.id   AF-A0A2L2Z7I3-F1
#
_cell.length_a   1.000
_cell.length_b   1.000
_cell.length_c   1.000
_cell.angle_alpha   90.00
_cell.angle_beta   90.00
_cell.angle_gamma   90.00
#
_symmetry.space_group_name_H-M   'P 1'
#
loop_
_entity.id
_entity.type
_entity.pdbx_description
1 polymer ?
#
loop_
_entity_poly.entity_id
_entity_poly.type
_entity_poly.pdbx_seq_one_letter_code
_entity_poly.pdbx_strand_id
1 'polypeptide(L)' 'EEVIVNAFNMLDEGDGKCKDETLRRALTSWGEKLSEKEADEALSEAPVDNNGNFDIKKFANILTKGAEEEEVG' A
#
# COMPACT_ATOMS: atom_id res chain seq x y z
N GLU A 1 -12.82 -4.42 4.03
CA GLU A 1 -11.41 -4.57 4.41
C GLU A 1 -11.02 -3.43 5.37
N GLU A 2 -10.42 -3.73 6.53
CA GLU A 2 -9.82 -2.68 7.39
C GLU A 2 -8.44 -3.08 7.92
N VAL A 3 -8.06 -4.36 7.82
CA VAL A 3 -6.78 -4.88 8.34
C VAL A 3 -5.56 -4.24 7.68
N ILE A 4 -5.58 -4.06 6.37
CA ILE A 4 -4.50 -3.41 5.60
C ILE A 4 -4.40 -1.93 6.01
N VAL A 5 -5.51 -1.20 6.04
CA VAL A 5 -5.54 0.21 6.46
C VAL A 5 -5.04 0.38 7.90
N ASN A 6 -5.50 -0.47 8.82
CA ASN A 6 -5.16 -0.35 10.24
C ASN A 6 -3.70 -0.66 10.51
N ALA A 7 -3.15 -1.62 9.77
CA ALA A 7 -1.75 -1.92 9.90
C ALA A 7 -0.91 -0.81 9.25
N PHE A 8 -1.39 -0.10 8.21
CA PHE A 8 -0.66 1.04 7.65
C PHE A 8 -0.70 2.23 8.61
N ASN A 9 -1.81 2.41 9.32
CA ASN A 9 -1.89 3.38 10.42
C ASN A 9 -0.89 3.08 11.55
N MET A 10 -0.47 1.83 11.75
CA MET A 10 0.62 1.51 12.71
C MET A 10 2.00 1.88 12.20
N LEU A 11 2.18 2.01 10.88
CA LEU A 11 3.44 2.42 10.25
C LEU A 11 3.52 3.94 10.05
N ASP A 12 2.37 4.61 10.04
CA ASP A 12 2.29 6.06 9.89
C ASP A 12 2.86 6.79 11.13
N GLU A 13 3.65 7.84 10.89
CA GLU A 13 4.22 8.69 11.94
C GLU A 13 3.25 9.81 12.41
N GLY A 14 2.01 9.83 11.90
CA GLY A 14 0.94 10.75 12.27
C GLY A 14 0.51 11.74 11.17
N ASP A 15 1.14 11.71 10.00
CA ASP A 15 0.82 12.61 8.86
C ASP A 15 -0.13 11.96 7.83
N GLY A 16 -0.42 10.65 7.96
CA GLY A 16 -1.16 9.88 6.97
C GLY A 16 -0.39 9.61 5.68
N LYS A 17 0.94 9.75 5.72
CA LYS A 17 1.84 9.63 4.57
C LYS A 17 3.03 8.74 4.89
N CYS A 18 3.44 7.93 3.92
CA CYS A 18 4.62 7.08 4.04
C CYS A 18 5.53 7.18 2.81
N LYS A 19 6.80 6.83 2.96
CA LYS A 19 7.73 6.71 1.83
C LYS A 19 7.51 5.40 1.08
N ASP A 20 7.92 5.36 -0.19
CA ASP A 20 7.87 4.18 -1.05
C ASP A 20 8.49 2.95 -0.36
N GLU A 21 9.67 3.12 0.24
CA GLU A 21 10.45 2.05 0.85
C GLU A 21 9.72 1.47 2.07
N THR A 22 9.12 2.33 2.89
CA THR A 22 8.35 1.91 4.07
C THR A 22 7.08 1.17 3.64
N LEU A 23 6.39 1.66 2.62
CA LEU A 23 5.18 1.06 2.06
C LEU A 23 5.48 -0.34 1.48
N ARG A 24 6.52 -0.44 0.65
CA ARG A 24 7.00 -1.70 0.04
C ARG A 24 7.38 -2.72 1.11
N ARG A 25 8.02 -2.26 2.19
CA ARG A 25 8.38 -3.11 3.34
C ARG A 25 7.17 -3.54 4.16
N ALA A 26 6.14 -2.70 4.26
CA ALA A 26 4.87 -3.04 4.89
C ALA A 26 4.16 -4.18 4.15
N LEU A 27 4.04 -4.02 2.83
CA LEU A 27 3.37 -4.97 1.93
C LEU A 27 4.02 -6.35 1.95
N THR A 28 5.35 -6.38 1.95
CA THR A 28 6.12 -7.63 2.03
C THR A 28 6.13 -8.24 3.43
N SER A 29 5.77 -7.47 4.47
CA SER A 29 5.79 -7.91 5.88
C SER A 29 4.42 -8.33 6.41
N TRP A 30 3.30 -7.94 5.80
CA TRP A 30 1.98 -8.35 6.29
C TRP A 30 1.44 -9.58 5.58
N GLY A 31 1.51 -10.71 6.28
CA GLY A 31 0.58 -11.84 6.15
C GLY A 31 0.62 -12.60 4.82
N GLU A 32 0.21 -11.95 3.74
CA GLU A 32 0.34 -12.40 2.37
C GLU A 32 1.41 -11.55 1.69
N LYS A 33 2.54 -12.17 1.35
CA LYS A 33 3.61 -11.51 0.63
C LYS A 33 3.08 -11.13 -0.76
N LEU A 34 2.57 -9.91 -0.89
CA LEU A 34 2.47 -9.27 -2.20
C LEU A 34 3.84 -9.40 -2.86
N SER A 35 3.84 -9.91 -4.07
CA SER A 35 5.07 -10.06 -4.84
C SER A 35 5.67 -8.68 -5.08
N GLU A 36 6.99 -8.59 -5.27
CA GLU A 36 7.64 -7.31 -5.59
C GLU A 36 6.96 -6.61 -6.77
N LYS A 37 6.44 -7.39 -7.74
CA LYS A 37 5.67 -6.90 -8.89
C LYS A 37 4.35 -6.24 -8.51
N GLU A 38 3.53 -6.90 -7.67
CA GLU A 38 2.24 -6.37 -7.23
C GLU A 38 2.43 -5.12 -6.36
N ALA A 39 3.47 -5.12 -5.51
CA ALA A 39 3.85 -3.95 -4.75
C ALA A 39 4.27 -2.79 -5.67
N ASP A 40 5.06 -3.06 -6.72
CA ASP A 40 5.45 -2.06 -7.72
C ASP A 40 4.23 -1.54 -8.51
N GLU A 41 3.30 -2.40 -8.89
CA GLU A 41 2.07 -2.02 -9.59
C GLU A 41 1.19 -1.11 -8.70
N ALA A 42 0.95 -1.52 -7.46
CA ALA A 42 0.21 -0.70 -6.50
C ALA A 42 0.91 0.65 -6.24
N LEU A 43 2.25 0.67 -6.13
CA LEU A 43 3.03 1.90 -5.95
C LEU A 43 2.99 2.80 -7.19
N SER A 44 2.97 2.22 -8.38
CA SER A 44 2.87 2.95 -9.65
C SER A 44 1.49 3.60 -9.83
N GLU A 45 0.43 2.92 -9.40
CA GLU A 45 -0.93 3.47 -9.43
C GLU A 45 -1.20 4.48 -8.31
N ALA A 46 -0.38 4.45 -7.26
CA ALA A 46 -0.55 5.33 -6.13
C ALA A 46 0.00 6.73 -6.38
N PRO A 47 -0.76 7.78 -6.04
CA PRO A 47 -0.30 9.14 -6.23
C PRO A 47 0.83 9.45 -5.24
N VAL A 48 2.00 9.81 -5.78
CA VAL A 48 3.14 10.30 -5.01
C VAL A 48 3.15 11.82 -4.94
N ASP A 49 3.38 12.36 -3.75
CA ASP A 49 3.58 13.79 -3.54
C ASP A 49 4.95 14.25 -4.07
N ASN A 50 5.15 15.57 -4.18
CA ASN A 50 6.42 16.17 -4.64
C ASN A 50 7.64 15.79 -3.76
N ASN A 51 7.38 15.27 -2.56
CA ASN A 51 8.39 14.80 -1.62
C ASN A 51 8.70 13.29 -1.75
N GLY A 52 8.05 12.57 -2.68
CA GLY A 52 8.17 11.12 -2.79
C GLY A 52 7.39 10.35 -1.72
N ASN A 53 6.38 10.99 -1.11
CA ASN A 53 5.53 10.39 -0.09
C ASN A 53 4.20 9.93 -0.70
N PHE A 54 3.74 8.75 -0.30
CA PHE A 54 2.47 8.16 -0.68
C PHE A 54 1.42 8.42 0.40
N ASP A 55 0.20 8.68 -0.05
CA ASP A 55 -0.95 8.85 0.82
C ASP A 55 -1.49 7.48 1.24
N ILE A 56 -1.30 7.12 2.51
CA ILE A 56 -1.57 5.78 3.04
C ILE A 56 -3.02 5.36 2.80
N LYS A 57 -3.95 6.29 2.97
CA LYS A 57 -5.39 6.02 2.79
C LYS A 57 -5.73 5.70 1.34
N LYS A 58 -5.13 6.44 0.40
CA LYS A 58 -5.31 6.16 -1.03
C LYS A 58 -4.65 4.85 -1.42
N PHE A 59 -3.45 4.60 -0.91
CA PHE A 59 -2.73 3.37 -1.17
C PHE A 59 -3.48 2.14 -0.68
N ALA A 60 -3.95 2.17 0.56
CA ALA A 60 -4.72 1.07 1.12
C ALA A 60 -6.02 0.83 0.31
N ASN A 61 -6.66 1.88 -0.19
CA ASN A 61 -7.83 1.76 -1.06
C ASN A 61 -7.50 1.17 -2.44
N ILE A 62 -6.31 1.47 -3.00
CA ILE A 62 -5.82 0.86 -4.25
C ILE A 62 -5.56 -0.61 -4.03
N LEU A 63 -4.88 -1.00 -2.94
CA LEU A 63 -4.62 -2.41 -2.63
C LEU A 63 -5.90 -3.20 -2.38
N THR A 64 -6.86 -2.64 -1.62
CA THR A 64 -8.11 -3.34 -1.36
C THR A 64 -8.94 -3.51 -2.62
N LYS A 65 -8.86 -2.57 -3.57
CA LYS A 65 -9.56 -2.67 -4.86
C LYS A 65 -8.81 -3.51 -5.90
N GLY A 66 -7.49 -3.42 -5.95
CA GLY A 66 -6.65 -4.18 -6.89
C GLY A 66 -6.61 -5.67 -6.55
N ALA A 67 -6.76 -6.04 -5.27
CA ALA A 67 -6.88 -7.43 -4.86
C ALA A 67 -8.21 -8.09 -5.30
N GLU A 68 -9.24 -7.33 -5.67
CA GLU A 68 -10.49 -7.89 -6.20
C GLU A 68 -10.39 -8.30 -7.69
N GLU A 69 -9.36 -7.85 -8.42
CA GLU A 69 -9.20 -8.20 -9.85
C GLU A 69 -8.45 -9.52 -10.10
N GLU A 70 -7.84 -10.15 -9.08
CA GLU A 70 -7.13 -11.44 -9.24
C GLU A 70 -7.96 -12.70 -8.86
N GLU A 71 -9.27 -12.58 -8.62
CA GLU A 71 -10.19 -13.74 -8.43
C GLU A 71 -11.10 -14.03 -9.64
N VAL A 72 -10.80 -13.51 -10.84
CA VAL A 72 -11.53 -13.89 -12.07
C VAL A 72 -10.58 -14.40 -13.14
N GLY A 73 -10.24 -15.69 -13.04
CA GLY A 73 -9.53 -16.47 -14.05
C GLY A 73 -9.64 -17.97 -13.82
#